data_AF-A0A6I1YU47-F1
#
_entry.id   AF-A0A6I1YU47-F1
#
_cell.length_a   1.000
_cell.length_b   1.000
_cell.length_c   1.000
_cell.angle_alpha   90.00
_cell.angle_beta   90.00
_cell.angle_gamma   90.00
#
_symmetry.space_group_name_H-M   'P 1'
#
loop_
_entity.id
_entity.type
_entity.pdbx_description
1 polymer ?
#
loop_
_entity_poly.entity_id
_entity_poly.type
_entity_poly.pdbx_seq_one_letter_code
_entity_poly.pdbx_strand_id
1 'polypeptide(L)'
;MIETGRSPLSSDRVRSLARAYDCQDRDLVDALAAMTQRVHGWWDTYRDHLPIGLIDLAELEYHAAELRVALVIHIPALLQTTDHARALFKEAVPPLRQYEIEHRVSHRIKRQEILHRDDPPPYSAVIHECALHMGYGGPTTVRAQLEHLLDMSELEHVTVRVIPFGKGCFPGTGQSIDYLVGHVPQLDTVQLDTHHGCEFLDAEAQLDKYRFVLDRMEANALKPAESRDLIHRIAQTV
;
A
#
# COMPACT_ATOMS: atom_id res chain seq x y z
N MET A 1 -28.02 -11.79 -4.50
CA MET A 1 -28.18 -11.02 -5.77
C MET A 1 -27.37 -9.72 -5.73
N ILE A 2 -27.38 -8.98 -4.61
CA ILE A 2 -26.45 -7.87 -4.36
C ILE A 2 -25.08 -8.40 -3.90
N GLU A 3 -25.03 -9.34 -2.95
CA GLU A 3 -23.79 -9.99 -2.48
C GLU A 3 -22.98 -10.71 -3.58
N THR A 4 -23.63 -11.08 -4.69
CA THR A 4 -22.97 -11.76 -5.80
C THR A 4 -22.39 -10.78 -6.84
N GLY A 5 -22.45 -9.47 -6.61
CA GLY A 5 -21.89 -8.44 -7.49
C GLY A 5 -22.57 -8.30 -8.87
N ARG A 6 -23.73 -8.95 -9.06
CA ARG A 6 -24.38 -9.09 -10.39
C ARG A 6 -25.29 -7.91 -10.76
N SER A 7 -25.50 -6.95 -9.88
CA SER A 7 -26.34 -5.79 -10.17
C SER A 7 -25.71 -4.53 -9.58
N PRO A 8 -25.48 -3.47 -10.39
CA PRO A 8 -25.04 -2.20 -9.85
C PRO A 8 -26.05 -1.67 -8.84
N LEU A 9 -25.55 -1.22 -7.69
CA LEU A 9 -26.34 -0.53 -6.68
C LEU A 9 -26.35 0.96 -7.01
N SER A 10 -27.52 1.60 -6.97
CA SER A 10 -27.60 3.06 -7.05
C SER A 10 -27.42 3.67 -5.66
N SER A 11 -26.94 4.91 -5.64
CA SER A 11 -26.84 5.75 -4.43
C SER A 11 -28.16 5.78 -3.63
N ASP A 12 -29.30 5.97 -4.31
CA ASP A 12 -30.63 5.96 -3.68
C ASP A 12 -30.99 4.60 -3.07
N ARG A 13 -30.55 3.52 -3.70
CA ARG A 13 -30.78 2.16 -3.20
C ARG A 13 -29.94 1.89 -1.94
N VAL A 14 -28.70 2.38 -1.88
CA VAL A 14 -27.86 2.31 -0.67
C VAL A 14 -28.54 3.04 0.48
N ARG A 15 -28.98 4.30 0.27
CA ARG A 15 -29.69 5.08 1.29
C ARG A 15 -30.99 4.42 1.73
N SER A 16 -31.72 3.81 0.80
CA SER A 16 -32.97 3.09 1.11
C SER A 16 -32.73 1.84 1.96
N LEU A 17 -31.68 1.06 1.64
CA LEU A 17 -31.28 -0.10 2.44
C LEU A 17 -30.83 0.33 3.84
N ALA A 18 -30.00 1.37 3.95
CA ALA A 18 -29.56 1.89 5.23
C ALA A 18 -30.73 2.27 6.15
N ARG A 19 -31.76 2.94 5.61
CA ARG A 19 -33.00 3.24 6.36
C ARG A 19 -33.76 1.98 6.76
N ALA A 20 -33.83 0.97 5.88
CA ALA A 20 -34.53 -0.28 6.16
C ALA A 20 -33.83 -1.12 7.26
N TYR A 21 -32.52 -0.96 7.43
CA TYR A 21 -31.73 -1.60 8.49
C TYR A 21 -31.48 -0.68 9.69
N ASP A 22 -32.20 0.45 9.80
CA ASP A 22 -32.06 1.43 10.88
C ASP A 22 -30.61 1.93 11.12
N CYS A 23 -29.80 1.99 10.06
CA CYS A 23 -28.45 2.54 10.13
C CYS A 23 -28.54 4.07 10.32
N GLN A 24 -28.10 4.55 11.48
CA GLN A 24 -28.15 5.96 11.88
C GLN A 24 -26.89 6.75 11.47
N ASP A 25 -25.81 6.04 11.12
CA ASP A 25 -24.54 6.65 10.73
C ASP A 25 -24.66 7.27 9.32
N ARG A 26 -24.89 8.58 9.27
CA ARG A 26 -25.09 9.30 8.01
C ARG A 26 -23.80 9.37 7.20
N ASP A 27 -22.66 9.55 7.86
CA ASP A 27 -21.37 9.72 7.20
C ASP A 27 -20.99 8.42 6.48
N LEU A 28 -21.20 7.27 7.13
CA LEU A 28 -21.03 5.96 6.51
C LEU A 28 -21.98 5.74 5.33
N VAL A 29 -23.26 6.10 5.50
CA VAL A 29 -24.26 5.92 4.42
C VAL A 29 -23.94 6.78 3.22
N ASP A 30 -23.50 8.02 3.42
CA ASP A 30 -23.11 8.92 2.33
C ASP A 30 -21.81 8.49 1.67
N ALA A 31 -20.84 7.97 2.44
CA ALA A 31 -19.61 7.38 1.89
C ALA A 31 -19.92 6.16 1.00
N LEU A 32 -20.72 5.20 1.49
CA LEU A 32 -21.16 4.04 0.70
C LEU A 32 -21.96 4.45 -0.54
N ALA A 33 -22.81 5.47 -0.41
CA ALA A 33 -23.59 6.00 -1.50
C ALA A 33 -22.72 6.67 -2.58
N ALA A 34 -21.60 7.31 -2.20
CA ALA A 34 -20.63 7.87 -3.13
C ALA A 34 -19.88 6.77 -3.90
N MET A 35 -19.51 5.66 -3.25
CA MET A 35 -18.84 4.52 -3.89
C MET A 35 -19.67 3.85 -5.00
N THR A 36 -21.00 4.08 -5.04
CA THR A 36 -21.86 3.56 -6.12
C THR A 36 -21.57 4.20 -7.49
N GLN A 37 -20.97 5.40 -7.50
CA GLN A 37 -20.51 6.04 -8.72
C GLN A 37 -19.20 5.37 -9.15
N ARG A 38 -19.30 4.23 -9.86
CA ARG A 38 -18.12 3.55 -10.41
C ARG A 38 -17.31 4.53 -11.23
N VAL A 39 -16.11 4.85 -10.76
CA VAL A 39 -15.07 5.48 -11.56
C VAL A 39 -14.43 4.36 -12.37
N HIS A 40 -14.50 4.43 -13.70
CA HIS A 40 -13.65 3.59 -14.54
C HIS A 40 -12.22 4.09 -14.45
N GLY A 41 -11.48 3.56 -13.47
CA GLY A 41 -10.10 3.90 -13.24
C GLY A 41 -9.17 3.26 -14.27
N TRP A 42 -7.95 3.79 -14.35
CA TRP A 42 -6.91 3.24 -15.23
C TRP A 42 -6.57 1.78 -14.89
N TRP A 43 -6.83 1.32 -13.65
CA TRP A 43 -6.58 -0.06 -13.22
C TRP A 43 -7.45 -1.07 -13.96
N ASP A 44 -8.64 -0.69 -14.45
CA ASP A 44 -9.51 -1.59 -15.22
C ASP A 44 -8.83 -2.10 -16.50
N THR A 45 -7.86 -1.36 -17.07
CA THR A 45 -7.12 -1.79 -18.27
C THR A 45 -6.20 -2.99 -18.02
N TYR A 46 -5.95 -3.34 -16.76
CA TYR A 46 -5.08 -4.46 -16.37
C TYR A 46 -5.86 -5.73 -15.98
N ARG A 47 -7.20 -5.69 -15.97
CA ARG A 47 -8.07 -6.76 -15.47
C ARG A 47 -7.86 -8.11 -16.18
N ASP A 48 -7.53 -8.09 -17.47
CA ASP A 48 -7.27 -9.30 -18.27
C ASP A 48 -5.81 -9.81 -18.17
N HIS A 49 -4.94 -9.05 -17.49
CA HIS A 49 -3.50 -9.32 -17.42
C HIS A 49 -3.00 -9.64 -16.01
N LEU A 50 -3.71 -9.21 -14.97
CA LEU A 50 -3.28 -9.31 -13.58
C LEU A 50 -4.33 -10.00 -12.70
N PRO A 51 -3.89 -10.63 -11.58
CA PRO A 51 -4.82 -11.10 -10.56
C PRO A 51 -5.70 -9.98 -10.03
N ILE A 52 -6.98 -10.29 -9.79
CA ILE A 52 -7.99 -9.29 -9.39
C ILE A 52 -7.60 -8.49 -8.14
N GLY A 53 -6.97 -9.13 -7.16
CA GLY A 53 -6.53 -8.43 -5.94
C GLY A 53 -5.52 -7.30 -6.19
N LEU A 54 -4.74 -7.34 -7.27
CA LEU A 54 -3.86 -6.21 -7.63
C LEU A 54 -4.66 -5.03 -8.19
N ILE A 55 -5.76 -5.31 -8.89
CA ILE A 55 -6.67 -4.32 -9.43
C ILE A 55 -7.43 -3.65 -8.28
N ASP A 56 -7.96 -4.47 -7.37
CA ASP A 56 -8.69 -4.00 -6.19
C ASP A 56 -7.79 -3.15 -5.29
N LEU A 57 -6.53 -3.55 -5.09
CA LEU A 57 -5.56 -2.75 -4.33
C LEU A 57 -5.32 -1.37 -4.97
N ALA A 58 -5.17 -1.30 -6.30
CA ALA A 58 -4.96 -0.02 -6.98
C ALA A 58 -6.17 0.92 -6.85
N GLU A 59 -7.38 0.37 -6.90
CA GLU A 59 -8.62 1.12 -6.67
C GLU A 59 -8.73 1.61 -5.22
N LEU A 60 -8.45 0.74 -4.25
CA LEU A 60 -8.48 1.10 -2.83
C LEU A 60 -7.45 2.19 -2.51
N GLU A 61 -6.23 2.08 -3.05
CA GLU A 61 -5.21 3.13 -2.91
C GLU A 61 -5.69 4.45 -3.48
N TYR A 62 -6.23 4.44 -4.70
CA TYR A 62 -6.71 5.65 -5.38
C TYR A 62 -7.75 6.42 -4.55
N HIS A 63 -8.62 5.70 -3.85
CA HIS A 63 -9.69 6.24 -3.02
C HIS A 63 -9.33 6.41 -1.53
N ALA A 64 -8.13 6.03 -1.11
CA ALA A 64 -7.71 6.17 0.28
C ALA A 64 -7.53 7.65 0.65
N ALA A 65 -7.96 8.00 1.86
CA ALA A 65 -7.73 9.32 2.46
C ALA A 65 -6.29 9.46 2.97
N GLU A 66 -5.70 8.36 3.43
CA GLU A 66 -4.31 8.25 3.89
C GLU A 66 -3.83 6.81 3.67
N LEU A 67 -2.53 6.64 3.48
CA LEU A 67 -1.86 5.35 3.33
C LEU A 67 -0.79 5.19 4.41
N ARG A 68 -0.88 4.11 5.20
CA ARG A 68 0.12 3.74 6.20
C ARG A 68 0.66 2.36 5.89
N VAL A 69 1.95 2.27 5.58
CA VAL A 69 2.58 1.02 5.17
C VAL A 69 3.71 0.64 6.12
N ALA A 70 3.86 -0.65 6.37
CA ALA A 70 4.98 -1.19 7.13
C ALA A 70 5.51 -2.47 6.48
N LEU A 71 6.81 -2.46 6.14
CA LEU A 71 7.46 -3.59 5.47
C LEU A 71 8.81 -3.91 6.11
N VAL A 72 9.11 -5.22 6.18
CA VAL A 72 10.34 -5.73 6.77
C VAL A 72 11.39 -6.12 5.72
N ILE A 73 10.93 -6.83 4.69
CA ILE A 73 11.81 -7.43 3.68
C ILE A 73 11.83 -6.61 2.39
N HIS A 74 10.70 -6.01 2.02
CA HIS A 74 10.61 -5.29 0.74
C HIS A 74 10.54 -3.79 0.96
N ILE A 75 11.04 -3.03 -0.01
CA ILE A 75 10.74 -1.60 -0.10
C ILE A 75 9.25 -1.45 -0.46
N PRO A 76 8.51 -0.50 0.15
CA PRO A 76 7.12 -0.25 -0.20
C PRO A 76 6.90 -0.07 -1.70
N ALA A 77 5.89 -0.71 -2.27
CA ALA A 77 5.69 -0.77 -3.72
C ALA A 77 5.54 0.61 -4.39
N LEU A 78 4.94 1.57 -3.69
CA LEU A 78 4.78 2.94 -4.19
C LEU A 78 6.07 3.78 -4.16
N LEU A 79 7.14 3.26 -3.54
CA LEU A 79 8.45 3.89 -3.46
C LEU A 79 9.53 3.11 -4.22
N GLN A 80 9.16 2.17 -5.10
CA GLN A 80 10.11 1.36 -5.86
C GLN A 80 10.43 2.00 -7.21
N THR A 81 11.70 1.99 -7.60
CA THR A 81 12.12 2.25 -8.97
C THR A 81 11.70 1.10 -9.90
N THR A 82 11.57 1.40 -11.20
CA THR A 82 11.23 0.41 -12.24
C THR A 82 12.17 -0.79 -12.24
N ASP A 83 13.48 -0.56 -12.10
CA ASP A 83 14.49 -1.63 -12.14
C ASP A 83 14.48 -2.47 -10.88
N HIS A 84 14.25 -1.87 -9.71
CA HIS A 84 14.06 -2.62 -8.47
C HIS A 84 12.79 -3.47 -8.52
N ALA A 85 11.66 -2.91 -8.96
CA ALA A 85 10.41 -3.65 -9.13
C ALA A 85 10.57 -4.83 -10.10
N ARG A 86 11.24 -4.61 -11.24
CA ARG A 86 11.52 -5.67 -12.21
C ARG A 86 12.43 -6.75 -11.63
N ALA A 87 13.46 -6.37 -10.86
CA ALA A 87 14.34 -7.32 -10.19
C ALA A 87 13.58 -8.16 -9.15
N LEU A 88 12.73 -7.54 -8.34
CA LEU A 88 11.89 -8.23 -7.37
C LEU A 88 10.97 -9.26 -8.05
N PHE A 89 10.30 -8.89 -9.16
CA PHE A 89 9.40 -9.82 -9.85
C PHE A 89 10.10 -10.99 -10.55
N LYS A 90 11.39 -10.88 -10.86
CA LYS A 90 12.19 -12.01 -11.38
C LYS A 90 12.40 -13.10 -10.33
N GLU A 91 12.34 -12.76 -9.05
CA GLU A 91 12.47 -13.70 -7.92
C GLU A 91 11.13 -14.35 -7.51
N ALA A 92 10.06 -14.14 -8.28
CA ALA A 92 8.76 -14.71 -7.99
C ALA A 92 8.80 -16.26 -8.05
N VAL A 93 8.01 -16.90 -7.18
CA VAL A 93 7.89 -18.36 -7.10
C VAL A 93 6.42 -18.76 -7.23
N PRO A 94 6.02 -19.54 -8.26
CA PRO A 94 6.84 -19.99 -9.38
C PRO A 94 7.31 -18.83 -10.28
N PRO A 95 8.36 -19.04 -11.11
CA PRO A 95 8.87 -18.00 -12.00
C PRO A 95 7.78 -17.47 -12.96
N LEU A 96 7.73 -16.15 -13.07
CA LEU A 96 6.86 -15.46 -14.02
C LEU A 96 7.49 -15.43 -15.42
N ARG A 97 6.65 -15.44 -16.46
CA ARG A 97 7.09 -15.19 -17.83
C ARG A 97 7.42 -13.70 -17.99
N GLN A 98 8.29 -13.38 -18.95
CA GLN A 98 8.75 -12.01 -19.17
C GLN A 98 7.59 -11.00 -19.36
N TYR A 99 6.55 -11.35 -20.13
CA TYR A 99 5.41 -10.45 -20.33
C TYR A 99 4.60 -10.22 -19.04
N GLU A 100 4.51 -11.22 -18.16
CA GLU A 100 3.82 -11.11 -16.87
C GLU A 100 4.59 -10.17 -15.93
N ILE A 101 5.93 -10.24 -15.97
CA ILE A 101 6.81 -9.31 -15.25
C ILE A 101 6.55 -7.88 -15.74
N GLU A 102 6.58 -7.63 -17.05
CA GLU A 102 6.39 -6.28 -17.57
C GLU A 102 4.98 -5.73 -17.31
N HIS A 103 3.93 -6.55 -17.35
CA HIS A 103 2.58 -6.11 -16.94
C HIS A 103 2.54 -5.68 -15.47
N ARG A 104 3.19 -6.45 -14.58
CA ARG A 104 3.25 -6.13 -13.14
C ARG A 104 4.10 -4.90 -12.85
N VAL A 105 5.22 -4.73 -13.55
CA VAL A 105 6.07 -3.53 -13.46
C VAL A 105 5.29 -2.31 -13.94
N SER A 106 4.67 -2.37 -15.13
CA SER A 106 3.86 -1.27 -15.66
C SER A 106 2.75 -0.87 -14.70
N HIS A 107 2.02 -1.85 -14.15
CA HIS A 107 0.99 -1.60 -13.15
C HIS A 107 1.54 -0.95 -11.88
N ARG A 108 2.67 -1.44 -11.34
CA ARG A 108 3.30 -0.87 -10.15
C ARG A 108 3.72 0.58 -10.36
N ILE A 109 4.36 0.90 -11.48
CA ILE A 109 4.76 2.28 -11.79
C ILE A 109 3.52 3.18 -12.00
N LYS A 110 2.46 2.67 -12.63
CA LYS A 110 1.22 3.42 -12.79
C LYS A 110 0.54 3.74 -11.45
N ARG A 111 0.60 2.83 -10.46
CA ARG A 111 0.10 3.07 -9.09
C ARG A 111 0.80 4.24 -8.40
N GLN A 112 2.08 4.44 -8.67
CA GLN A 112 2.89 5.49 -8.02
C GLN A 112 2.44 6.91 -8.37
N GLU A 113 1.71 7.09 -9.47
CA GLU A 113 1.16 8.40 -9.86
C GLU A 113 0.26 9.00 -8.77
N ILE A 114 -0.29 8.19 -7.86
CA ILE A 114 -1.08 8.70 -6.73
C ILE A 114 -0.30 9.67 -5.82
N LEU A 115 1.02 9.48 -5.68
CA LEU A 115 1.90 10.35 -4.89
C LEU A 115 2.29 11.65 -5.63
N HIS A 116 1.88 11.79 -6.89
CA HIS A 116 2.25 12.93 -7.74
C HIS A 116 1.04 13.67 -8.32
N ARG A 117 -0.19 13.29 -7.94
CA ARG A 117 -1.41 13.99 -8.35
C ARG A 117 -1.56 15.34 -7.61
N ASP A 118 -2.51 16.16 -8.04
CA ASP A 118 -2.71 17.51 -7.48
C ASP A 118 -3.00 17.52 -5.97
N ASP A 119 -3.72 16.51 -5.48
CA ASP A 119 -4.06 16.31 -4.06
C ASP A 119 -3.65 14.89 -3.62
N PRO A 120 -2.34 14.63 -3.39
CA PRO A 120 -1.85 13.31 -3.04
C PRO A 120 -2.22 12.96 -1.59
N PRO A 121 -2.62 11.72 -1.29
CA PRO A 121 -2.92 11.33 0.08
C PRO A 121 -1.62 11.35 0.92
N PRO A 122 -1.69 11.67 2.22
CA PRO A 122 -0.58 11.43 3.13
C PRO A 122 -0.13 9.97 3.06
N TYR A 123 1.18 9.76 2.94
CA TYR A 123 1.79 8.44 2.81
C TYR A 123 2.86 8.24 3.88
N SER A 124 2.60 7.38 4.86
CA SER A 124 3.53 7.04 5.94
C SER A 124 4.12 5.65 5.70
N ALA A 125 5.42 5.55 5.52
CA ALA A 125 6.15 4.30 5.31
C ALA A 125 7.11 4.00 6.45
N VAL A 126 6.88 2.89 7.14
CA VAL A 126 7.83 2.31 8.08
C VAL A 126 8.55 1.15 7.42
N ILE A 127 9.87 1.29 7.27
CA ILE A 127 10.72 0.30 6.59
C ILE A 127 11.69 -0.27 7.62
N HIS A 128 11.73 -1.58 7.79
CA HIS A 128 12.81 -2.18 8.57
C HIS A 128 14.12 -2.12 7.77
N GLU A 129 15.24 -1.88 8.44
CA GLU A 129 16.56 -1.75 7.81
C GLU A 129 16.92 -2.98 6.94
N CYS A 130 16.45 -4.17 7.29
CA CYS A 130 16.59 -5.38 6.49
C CYS A 130 16.20 -5.18 5.01
N ALA A 131 15.12 -4.45 4.72
CA ALA A 131 14.67 -4.21 3.35
C ALA A 131 15.68 -3.41 2.51
N LEU A 132 16.47 -2.55 3.17
CA LEU A 132 17.50 -1.73 2.53
C LEU A 132 18.72 -2.54 2.10
N HIS A 133 18.87 -3.77 2.61
CA HIS A 133 20.01 -4.67 2.37
C HIS A 133 19.70 -5.86 1.45
N MET A 134 18.46 -6.02 0.97
CA MET A 134 18.04 -7.24 0.24
C MET A 134 18.71 -7.47 -1.11
N GLY A 135 19.35 -6.46 -1.71
CA GLY A 135 20.21 -6.68 -2.87
C GLY A 135 19.50 -6.86 -4.23
N TYR A 136 18.20 -6.58 -4.33
CA TYR A 136 17.44 -6.77 -5.58
C TYR A 136 18.06 -6.02 -6.77
N GLY A 137 18.43 -6.76 -7.81
CA GLY A 137 18.98 -6.20 -9.05
C GLY A 137 20.46 -5.77 -8.97
N GLY A 138 21.16 -6.14 -7.89
CA GLY A 138 22.59 -5.86 -7.71
C GLY A 138 22.91 -4.43 -7.28
N PRO A 139 24.21 -4.11 -7.04
CA PRO A 139 24.63 -2.87 -6.37
C PRO A 139 24.13 -1.58 -7.04
N THR A 140 24.18 -1.50 -8.37
CA THR A 140 23.71 -0.31 -9.11
C THR A 140 22.22 -0.07 -8.90
N THR A 141 21.39 -1.11 -9.00
CA THR A 141 19.94 -1.02 -8.82
C THR A 141 19.58 -0.67 -7.38
N VAL A 142 20.28 -1.28 -6.42
CA VAL A 142 20.07 -1.01 -5.00
C VAL A 142 20.43 0.43 -4.65
N ARG A 143 21.57 0.94 -5.12
CA ARG A 143 21.96 2.34 -4.89
C ARG A 143 20.91 3.30 -5.47
N ALA A 144 20.51 3.10 -6.72
CA ALA A 144 19.48 3.93 -7.34
C ALA A 144 18.13 3.87 -6.59
N GLN A 145 17.77 2.69 -6.05
CA GLN A 145 16.58 2.54 -5.23
C GLN A 145 16.67 3.32 -3.90
N LEU A 146 17.83 3.29 -3.23
CA LEU A 146 18.02 4.01 -1.98
C LEU A 146 18.08 5.53 -2.19
N GLU A 147 18.71 5.99 -3.28
CA GLU A 147 18.68 7.40 -3.70
C GLU A 147 17.24 7.85 -3.99
N HIS A 148 16.46 7.05 -4.72
CA HIS A 148 15.05 7.34 -4.97
C HIS A 148 14.22 7.41 -3.67
N LEU A 149 14.49 6.57 -2.67
CA LEU A 149 13.83 6.67 -1.37
C LEU A 149 14.14 7.98 -0.64
N LEU A 150 15.37 8.48 -0.75
CA LEU A 150 15.74 9.78 -0.20
C LEU A 150 14.94 10.88 -0.90
N ASP A 151 14.91 10.89 -2.24
CA ASP A 151 14.16 11.88 -3.03
C ASP A 151 12.67 11.88 -2.68
N MET A 152 12.04 10.70 -2.59
CA MET A 152 10.63 10.59 -2.23
C MET A 152 10.35 11.07 -0.81
N SER A 153 11.31 10.89 0.11
CA SER A 153 11.16 11.34 1.51
C SER A 153 11.26 12.85 1.73
N GLU A 154 11.59 13.61 0.67
CA GLU A 154 11.57 15.07 0.66
C GLU A 154 10.19 15.64 0.26
N LEU A 155 9.27 14.81 -0.24
CA LEU A 155 7.90 15.24 -0.53
C LEU A 155 7.14 15.48 0.78
N GLU A 156 6.46 16.63 0.90
CA GLU A 156 5.81 17.05 2.16
C GLU A 156 4.74 16.07 2.68
N HIS A 157 4.08 15.33 1.77
CA HIS A 157 3.04 14.35 2.10
C HIS A 157 3.60 12.93 2.28
N VAL A 158 4.90 12.70 2.09
CA VAL A 158 5.56 11.39 2.23
C VAL A 158 6.44 11.38 3.47
N THR A 159 6.18 10.46 4.39
CA THR A 159 7.01 10.24 5.57
C THR A 159 7.64 8.86 5.52
N VAL A 160 8.98 8.81 5.40
CA VAL A 160 9.75 7.56 5.49
C VAL A 160 10.43 7.47 6.85
N ARG A 161 10.21 6.38 7.57
CA ARG A 161 10.87 6.06 8.83
C ARG A 161 11.52 4.68 8.77
N VAL A 162 12.72 4.56 9.32
CA VAL A 162 13.45 3.29 9.36
C VAL A 162 13.49 2.71 10.76
N ILE A 163 13.18 1.43 10.90
CA ILE A 163 13.47 0.65 12.12
C ILE A 163 14.85 0.00 11.94
N PRO A 164 15.89 0.44 12.66
CA PRO A 164 17.25 -0.08 12.52
C PRO A 164 17.42 -1.42 13.22
N PHE A 165 18.43 -2.18 12.79
CA PHE A 165 18.86 -3.38 13.50
C PHE A 165 19.27 -3.05 14.95
N GLY A 166 18.96 -3.97 15.87
CA GLY A 166 19.40 -3.87 17.27
C GLY A 166 18.63 -2.86 18.13
N LYS A 167 17.62 -2.15 17.58
CA LYS A 167 16.78 -1.23 18.34
C LYS A 167 15.45 -1.89 18.74
N GLY A 168 15.35 -2.25 20.02
CA GLY A 168 14.11 -2.77 20.63
C GLY A 168 13.66 -4.12 20.07
N CYS A 169 12.41 -4.50 20.39
CA CYS A 169 11.76 -5.67 19.81
C CYS A 169 10.86 -5.22 18.65
N PHE A 170 10.95 -5.92 17.51
CA PHE A 170 10.06 -5.66 16.38
C PHE A 170 8.61 -6.03 16.73
N PRO A 171 7.66 -5.09 16.71
CA PRO A 171 6.27 -5.37 17.04
C PRO A 171 5.57 -6.09 15.87
N GLY A 172 4.71 -7.07 16.18
CA GLY A 172 3.97 -7.82 15.16
C GLY A 172 4.72 -9.06 14.66
N THR A 173 4.29 -9.59 13.51
CA THR A 173 4.75 -10.88 12.96
C THR A 173 5.81 -10.75 11.87
N GLY A 174 6.08 -9.52 11.41
CA GLY A 174 6.97 -9.26 10.27
C GLY A 174 6.30 -9.35 8.89
N GLN A 175 4.98 -9.63 8.84
CA GLN A 175 4.19 -9.52 7.62
C GLN A 175 4.16 -8.08 7.09
N SER A 176 4.07 -7.91 5.76
CA SER A 176 3.79 -6.59 5.18
C SER A 176 2.36 -6.15 5.53
N ILE A 177 2.21 -4.86 5.79
CA ILE A 177 0.93 -4.25 6.14
C ILE A 177 0.80 -3.00 5.28
N ASP A 178 -0.23 -2.97 4.44
CA ASP A 178 -0.69 -1.75 3.76
C ASP A 178 -2.05 -1.39 4.34
N TYR A 179 -2.10 -0.36 5.19
CA TYR A 179 -3.32 0.14 5.82
C TYR A 179 -3.82 1.34 5.04
N LEU A 180 -4.99 1.19 4.43
CA LEU A 180 -5.66 2.19 3.62
C LEU A 180 -6.77 2.81 4.46
N VAL A 181 -6.60 4.09 4.79
CA VAL A 181 -7.57 4.83 5.60
C VAL A 181 -8.73 5.26 4.71
N GLY A 182 -9.93 4.88 5.10
CA GLY A 182 -11.16 5.25 4.40
C GLY A 182 -11.57 6.70 4.68
N HIS A 183 -12.54 7.19 3.92
CA HIS A 183 -13.17 8.50 4.20
C HIS A 183 -13.94 8.51 5.53
N VAL A 184 -14.32 7.32 6.00
CA VAL A 184 -14.82 7.05 7.36
C VAL A 184 -14.14 5.79 7.89
N PRO A 185 -13.96 5.63 9.21
CA PRO A 185 -13.19 4.52 9.80
C PRO A 185 -13.71 3.12 9.44
N GLN A 186 -15.01 2.98 9.19
CA GLN A 186 -15.62 1.70 8.80
C GLN A 186 -15.28 1.27 7.37
N LEU A 187 -14.66 2.16 6.59
CA LEU A 187 -14.14 1.88 5.26
C LEU A 187 -12.61 1.77 5.24
N ASP A 188 -11.97 1.78 6.41
CA ASP A 188 -10.56 1.41 6.51
C ASP A 188 -10.39 -0.02 6.02
N THR A 189 -9.28 -0.28 5.33
CA THR A 189 -8.95 -1.62 4.83
C THR A 189 -7.48 -1.89 5.08
N VAL A 190 -7.16 -3.08 5.58
CA VAL A 190 -5.79 -3.59 5.63
C VAL A 190 -5.58 -4.57 4.50
N GLN A 191 -4.58 -4.32 3.67
CA GLN A 191 -4.06 -5.31 2.73
C GLN A 191 -2.80 -5.97 3.29
N LEU A 192 -2.75 -7.29 3.17
CA LEU A 192 -1.59 -8.12 3.52
C LEU A 192 -1.10 -8.87 2.28
N ASP A 193 0.21 -8.97 2.10
CA ASP A 193 0.77 -9.83 1.06
C ASP A 193 0.86 -11.27 1.55
N THR A 194 0.29 -12.18 0.77
CA THR A 194 0.44 -13.61 0.97
C THR A 194 1.05 -14.25 -0.27
N HIS A 195 1.57 -15.47 -0.14
CA HIS A 195 2.06 -16.24 -1.30
C HIS A 195 0.98 -16.52 -2.36
N HIS A 196 -0.30 -16.35 -2.02
CA HIS A 196 -1.44 -16.70 -2.87
C HIS A 196 -2.15 -15.44 -3.40
N GLY A 197 -1.64 -14.25 -3.09
CA GLY A 197 -2.20 -12.96 -3.50
C GLY A 197 -2.44 -12.01 -2.32
N CYS A 198 -3.16 -10.92 -2.60
CA CYS A 198 -3.57 -9.95 -1.60
C CYS A 198 -4.70 -10.51 -0.74
N GLU A 199 -4.60 -10.34 0.57
CA GLU A 199 -5.69 -10.52 1.53
C GLU A 199 -6.15 -9.14 2.01
N PHE A 200 -7.46 -8.92 2.04
CA PHE A 200 -8.07 -7.66 2.48
C PHE A 200 -8.88 -7.90 3.76
N LEU A 201 -8.66 -7.07 4.77
CA LEU A 201 -9.33 -7.12 6.06
C LEU A 201 -10.02 -5.79 6.35
N ASP A 202 -11.31 -5.86 6.71
CA ASP A 202 -12.16 -4.70 6.99
C ASP A 202 -12.92 -4.84 8.34
N ALA A 203 -12.75 -5.96 9.05
CA ALA A 203 -13.40 -6.16 10.34
C ALA A 203 -12.79 -5.25 11.41
N GLU A 204 -13.63 -4.47 12.10
CA GLU A 204 -13.22 -3.45 13.07
C GLU A 204 -12.21 -3.95 14.12
N ALA A 205 -12.44 -5.14 14.70
CA ALA A 205 -11.53 -5.73 15.68
C ALA A 205 -10.13 -6.08 15.10
N GLN A 206 -10.06 -6.40 13.80
CA GLN A 206 -8.78 -6.61 13.11
C GLN A 206 -8.12 -5.26 12.82
N LEU A 207 -8.88 -4.29 12.30
CA LEU A 207 -8.39 -2.94 12.02
C LEU A 207 -7.77 -2.29 13.26
N ASP A 208 -8.45 -2.36 14.42
CA ASP A 208 -7.93 -1.93 15.72
C ASP A 208 -6.55 -2.49 16.02
N LYS A 209 -6.40 -3.81 15.87
CA LYS A 209 -5.15 -4.50 16.13
C LYS A 209 -4.03 -4.01 15.20
N TYR A 210 -4.32 -3.81 13.92
CA TYR A 210 -3.33 -3.31 12.97
C TYR A 210 -2.94 -1.85 13.24
N ARG A 211 -3.88 -0.99 13.66
CA ARG A 211 -3.56 0.37 14.12
C ARG A 211 -2.56 0.35 15.27
N PHE A 212 -2.82 -0.45 16.32
CA PHE A 212 -1.88 -0.59 17.44
C PHE A 212 -0.51 -1.14 17.03
N VAL A 213 -0.46 -2.06 16.06
CA VAL A 213 0.81 -2.58 15.55
C VAL A 213 1.60 -1.49 14.82
N LEU A 214 0.96 -0.75 13.92
CA LEU A 214 1.59 0.34 13.16
C LEU A 214 2.07 1.46 14.08
N ASP A 215 1.25 1.88 15.06
CA ASP A 215 1.64 2.90 16.04
C ASP A 215 2.89 2.48 16.83
N ARG A 216 3.00 1.19 17.19
CA ARG A 216 4.20 0.66 17.86
C ARG A 216 5.40 0.57 16.93
N MET A 217 5.19 0.26 15.64
CA MET A 217 6.28 0.26 14.64
C MET A 217 6.84 1.67 14.47
N GLU A 218 5.96 2.67 14.31
CA GLU A 218 6.33 4.08 14.19
C GLU A 218 7.07 4.59 15.44
N ALA A 219 6.61 4.23 16.64
CA ALA A 219 7.27 4.61 17.89
C ALA A 219 8.69 4.03 18.05
N ASN A 220 8.96 2.88 17.44
CA ASN A 220 10.28 2.24 17.47
C ASN A 220 11.20 2.72 16.34
N ALA A 221 10.65 3.27 15.28
CA ALA A 221 11.40 3.78 14.14
C ALA A 221 12.23 5.02 14.51
N LEU A 222 13.20 5.35 13.66
CA LEU A 222 13.93 6.61 13.70
C LEU A 222 13.03 7.75 13.24
N LYS A 223 13.37 9.00 13.61
CA LYS A 223 12.71 10.16 13.03
C LYS A 223 13.05 10.26 11.54
N PRO A 224 12.27 11.00 10.73
CA PRO A 224 12.50 11.08 9.28
C PRO A 224 13.93 11.51 8.89
N ALA A 225 14.50 12.53 9.56
CA ALA A 225 15.87 12.96 9.28
C ALA A 225 16.93 11.89 9.59
N GLU A 226 16.84 11.24 10.75
CA GLU A 226 17.75 10.14 11.13
C GLU A 226 17.58 8.92 10.22
N SER A 227 16.37 8.70 9.71
CA SER A 227 16.08 7.64 8.74
C SER A 227 16.76 7.92 7.39
N ARG A 228 16.71 9.17 6.91
CA ARG A 228 17.45 9.60 5.71
C ARG A 228 18.96 9.44 5.89
N ASP A 229 19.50 9.84 7.04
CA ASP A 229 20.93 9.66 7.33
C ASP A 229 21.36 8.18 7.27
N LEU A 230 20.53 7.29 7.79
CA LEU A 230 20.77 5.84 7.74
C LEU A 230 20.69 5.31 6.29
N ILE A 231 19.65 5.66 5.55
CA ILE A 231 19.47 5.25 4.13
C ILE A 231 20.66 5.73 3.30
N HIS A 232 21.04 7.00 3.43
CA HIS A 232 22.17 7.59 2.72
C HIS A 232 23.49 6.88 3.05
N ARG A 233 23.73 6.56 4.33
CA ARG A 233 24.92 5.79 4.73
C ARG A 233 24.96 4.40 4.08
N ILE A 234 23.82 3.69 4.06
CA ILE A 234 23.73 2.37 3.42
C ILE A 234 24.01 2.50 1.92
N ALA A 235 23.43 3.49 1.23
CA ALA A 235 23.62 3.74 -0.20
C ALA A 235 25.10 3.94 -0.59
N GLN A 236 25.90 4.53 0.30
CA GLN A 236 27.36 4.72 0.11
C GLN A 236 28.17 3.43 0.27
N THR A 237 27.62 2.42 0.93
CA THR A 237 28.30 1.14 1.21
C THR A 237 27.89 0.00 0.28
N VAL A 238 26.85 0.21 -0.52
CA VAL A 238 26.38 -0.72 -1.57
C VAL A 238 27.38 -0.82 -2.71
#